data_AF-A0A0S2FAN1-F1
#
_entry.id   AF-A0A0S2FAN1-F1
#
_cell.length_a   1.000
_cell.length_b   1.000
_cell.length_c   1.000
_cell.angle_alpha   90.00
_cell.angle_beta   90.00
_cell.angle_gamma   90.00
#
_symmetry.space_group_name_H-M   'P 1'
#
loop_
_entity.id
_entity.type
_entity.pdbx_description
1 polymer ?
#
loop_
_entity_poly.entity_id
_entity_poly.type
_entity_poly.pdbx_seq_one_letter_code
_entity_poly.pdbx_strand_id
1 'polypeptide(L)'
;MLSAALASLLAACAAPTAPAPAADPPQTTADAGVAEAVAEAVASPAQPASEAAPPAAHPLQRAAEALLRKDTPEFDRYYADYAIGDLDRDGRDDIAVEYGIGEEGAMRHVANHVRMLMAREGGLQLLADDGENLFGYCAALRDIVDGVLRVDALEACMVPFPKTIAHHRYEWSGQGLRPLGEESPEQRILSQLAEIETALREQRDEVLVRHLREHPVSSRPGAAPTPAEQGVDRSLFVDAPRRDAFATAVERLRKAGLQSLGSDEWRATVRGRDGNSSGEYRLQIDLSPDQGLVETDDATYVVDADVMLEWPQRDGSHYHANFRLIEGELYLLDHNSDEV
;
A
#
# COMPACT_ATOMS: atom_id res chain seq x y z
N MET A 1 20.48 -15.33 61.31
CA MET A 1 19.55 -14.29 61.81
C MET A 1 19.09 -13.49 60.60
N LEU A 2 17.81 -13.18 60.39
CA LEU A 2 16.58 -13.62 61.08
C LEU A 2 15.41 -13.68 60.06
N SER A 3 14.37 -14.42 60.43
CA SER A 3 12.91 -14.31 60.12
C SER A 3 12.40 -13.02 59.46
N ALA A 4 11.25 -12.97 58.76
CA ALA A 4 10.21 -13.94 58.31
C ALA A 4 9.33 -13.21 57.26
N ALA A 5 8.73 -13.82 56.23
CA ALA A 5 7.67 -14.84 56.19
C ALA A 5 6.34 -14.43 56.87
N LEU A 6 5.30 -14.19 56.07
CA LEU A 6 3.88 -14.36 56.43
C LEU A 6 3.10 -14.75 55.16
N ALA A 7 1.98 -15.47 55.28
CA ALA A 7 1.26 -16.06 54.14
C ALA A 7 -0.23 -16.34 54.42
N SER A 8 -1.01 -16.50 53.33
CA SER A 8 -2.33 -17.17 53.29
C SER A 8 -3.50 -16.39 53.95
N LEU A 9 -4.81 -16.74 53.81
CA LEU A 9 -5.53 -17.88 53.19
C LEU A 9 -7.00 -17.46 52.86
N LEU A 10 -7.83 -18.40 52.38
CA LEU A 10 -9.31 -18.36 52.14
C LEU A 10 -9.74 -17.76 50.77
N ALA A 11 -10.54 -18.38 49.87
CA ALA A 11 -11.38 -19.60 49.82
C ALA A 11 -12.65 -19.62 50.70
N ALA A 12 -13.82 -20.16 50.32
CA ALA A 12 -14.42 -20.54 49.02
C ALA A 12 -15.92 -20.93 49.24
N CYS A 13 -16.78 -20.87 48.21
CA CYS A 13 -18.09 -21.59 48.03
C CYS A 13 -18.71 -21.13 46.68
N ALA A 14 -19.19 -21.96 45.74
CA ALA A 14 -20.14 -23.09 45.76
C ALA A 14 -21.61 -22.66 45.51
N ALA A 15 -22.23 -23.21 44.46
CA ALA A 15 -23.61 -22.93 44.01
C ALA A 15 -24.52 -24.16 44.17
N PRO A 16 -25.84 -24.00 44.04
CA PRO A 16 -26.65 -25.05 43.42
C PRO A 16 -27.81 -24.58 42.50
N THR A 17 -27.84 -25.18 41.30
CA THR A 17 -28.98 -25.84 40.62
C THR A 17 -30.35 -25.14 40.43
N ALA A 18 -30.89 -25.26 39.21
CA ALA A 18 -32.24 -24.83 38.78
C ALA A 18 -33.37 -25.84 39.14
N PRO A 19 -34.64 -25.54 38.77
CA PRO A 19 -35.29 -26.40 37.76
C PRO A 19 -36.19 -25.69 36.74
N ALA A 20 -36.50 -26.39 35.63
CA ALA A 20 -37.60 -26.11 34.68
C ALA A 20 -38.70 -27.21 34.82
N PRO A 21 -39.91 -27.13 34.22
CA PRO A 21 -40.17 -27.18 32.75
C PRO A 21 -41.36 -26.24 32.34
N ALA A 22 -42.23 -26.40 31.32
CA ALA A 22 -42.52 -27.46 30.32
C ALA A 22 -43.26 -26.95 29.06
N ALA A 23 -42.87 -27.48 27.89
CA ALA A 23 -43.65 -28.01 26.75
C ALA A 23 -45.05 -27.45 26.33
N ASP A 24 -45.06 -26.81 25.15
CA ASP A 24 -45.75 -27.18 23.88
C ASP A 24 -47.31 -27.20 23.65
N PRO A 25 -47.76 -27.04 22.36
CA PRO A 25 -49.15 -26.76 21.95
C PRO A 25 -49.78 -28.03 21.25
N PRO A 26 -50.46 -28.08 20.04
CA PRO A 26 -50.93 -27.13 19.00
C PRO A 26 -52.48 -27.11 18.77
N GLN A 27 -52.99 -26.27 17.84
CA GLN A 27 -54.14 -26.56 16.93
C GLN A 27 -54.37 -25.42 15.88
N THR A 28 -54.21 -25.63 14.54
CA THR A 28 -55.22 -26.00 13.48
C THR A 28 -56.24 -24.91 13.09
N THR A 29 -56.70 -24.68 11.83
CA THR A 29 -56.45 -25.20 10.44
C THR A 29 -57.27 -24.38 9.42
N ALA A 30 -56.91 -24.42 8.12
CA ALA A 30 -57.81 -24.29 6.94
C ALA A 30 -58.51 -22.91 6.67
N ASP A 31 -58.92 -22.55 5.43
CA ASP A 31 -58.49 -22.93 4.06
C ASP A 31 -59.11 -21.91 3.04
N ALA A 32 -58.61 -21.90 1.80
CA ALA A 32 -59.20 -21.40 0.54
C ALA A 32 -59.74 -19.94 0.44
N GLY A 33 -59.22 -19.20 -0.56
CA GLY A 33 -59.73 -17.87 -0.91
C GLY A 33 -59.07 -17.24 -2.14
N VAL A 34 -59.22 -17.84 -3.33
CA VAL A 34 -58.73 -17.23 -4.59
C VAL A 34 -59.65 -16.07 -4.99
N ALA A 35 -59.11 -14.85 -4.95
CA ALA A 35 -59.78 -13.65 -5.46
C ALA A 35 -58.80 -12.87 -6.36
N GLU A 36 -59.00 -12.97 -7.67
CA GLU A 36 -58.20 -12.29 -8.68
C GLU A 36 -58.62 -10.82 -8.76
N ALA A 37 -57.80 -9.92 -8.21
CA ALA A 37 -58.04 -8.48 -8.19
C ALA A 37 -56.92 -7.76 -8.95
N VAL A 38 -57.23 -7.30 -10.17
CA VAL A 38 -56.29 -6.55 -11.02
C VAL A 38 -56.10 -5.15 -10.42
N ALA A 39 -54.93 -4.89 -9.85
CA ALA A 39 -54.50 -3.58 -9.41
C ALA A 39 -53.43 -3.05 -10.38
N GLU A 40 -53.62 -1.81 -10.86
CA GLU A 40 -52.69 -1.19 -11.81
C GLU A 40 -51.31 -0.99 -11.18
N ALA A 41 -50.27 -1.43 -11.86
CA ALA A 41 -48.88 -1.18 -11.47
C ALA A 41 -48.52 0.29 -11.73
N VAL A 42 -48.96 1.16 -10.82
CA VAL A 42 -48.45 2.54 -10.73
C VAL A 42 -46.94 2.44 -10.47
N ALA A 43 -46.15 2.74 -11.50
CA ALA A 43 -44.70 2.72 -11.39
C ALA A 43 -44.27 3.80 -10.39
N SER A 44 -43.85 3.38 -9.19
CA SER A 44 -43.04 4.24 -8.32
C SER A 44 -41.87 4.78 -9.13
N PRO A 45 -41.51 6.07 -9.00
CA PRO A 45 -40.26 6.55 -9.57
C PRO A 45 -39.13 5.69 -9.00
N ALA A 46 -38.23 5.22 -9.87
CA ALA A 46 -37.11 4.41 -9.44
C ALA A 46 -36.35 5.18 -8.35
N GLN A 47 -36.17 4.56 -7.18
CA GLN A 47 -35.20 5.06 -6.22
C GLN A 47 -33.86 5.18 -6.94
N PRO A 48 -33.07 6.25 -6.71
CA PRO A 48 -31.70 6.30 -7.22
C PRO A 48 -31.01 5.00 -6.78
N ALA A 49 -30.25 4.38 -7.69
CA ALA A 49 -29.59 3.12 -7.40
C ALA A 49 -28.82 3.27 -6.08
N SER A 50 -29.02 2.32 -5.15
CA SER A 50 -28.29 2.36 -3.89
C SER A 50 -26.81 2.43 -4.21
N GLU A 51 -26.19 3.50 -3.72
CA GLU A 51 -24.76 3.56 -3.52
C GLU A 51 -24.33 2.22 -2.92
N ALA A 52 -23.35 1.58 -3.56
CA ALA A 52 -23.01 0.20 -3.24
C ALA A 52 -22.53 0.17 -1.79
N ALA A 53 -23.23 -0.57 -0.93
CA ALA A 53 -22.90 -0.62 0.49
C ALA A 53 -21.42 -0.98 0.65
N PRO A 54 -20.64 -0.19 1.42
CA PRO A 54 -19.19 -0.30 1.45
C PRO A 54 -18.77 -1.74 1.80
N PRO A 55 -17.67 -2.24 1.20
CA PRO A 55 -17.27 -3.64 1.32
C PRO A 55 -17.16 -4.03 2.79
N ALA A 56 -17.77 -5.17 3.15
CA ALA A 56 -17.90 -5.56 4.55
C ALA A 56 -16.52 -5.75 5.21
N ALA A 57 -16.17 -4.83 6.11
CA ALA A 57 -14.87 -4.73 6.78
C ALA A 57 -14.30 -6.09 7.23
N HIS A 58 -12.99 -6.29 7.03
CA HIS A 58 -12.36 -7.58 7.22
C HIS A 58 -12.56 -8.09 8.66
N PRO A 59 -12.77 -9.39 8.92
CA PRO A 59 -12.97 -9.89 10.28
C PRO A 59 -11.82 -9.53 11.23
N LEU A 60 -10.59 -9.50 10.71
CA LEU A 60 -9.39 -9.11 11.46
C LEU A 60 -9.36 -7.61 11.77
N GLN A 61 -9.73 -6.77 10.79
CA GLN A 61 -9.87 -5.31 10.94
C GLN A 61 -10.86 -4.99 12.07
N ARG A 62 -12.07 -5.55 12.03
CA ARG A 62 -13.09 -5.35 13.06
C ARG A 62 -12.66 -5.85 14.44
N ALA A 63 -11.81 -6.89 14.50
CA ALA A 63 -11.22 -7.35 15.77
C ALA A 63 -10.13 -6.39 16.29
N ALA A 64 -9.30 -5.84 15.40
CA ALA A 64 -8.26 -4.85 15.74
C ALA A 64 -8.87 -3.53 16.22
N GLU A 65 -9.82 -2.97 15.47
CA GLU A 65 -10.60 -1.78 15.87
C GLU A 65 -11.25 -1.97 17.27
N ALA A 66 -11.83 -3.15 17.52
CA ALA A 66 -12.47 -3.48 18.79
C ALA A 66 -11.48 -3.76 19.94
N LEU A 67 -10.18 -3.82 19.67
CA LEU A 67 -9.10 -3.84 20.66
C LEU A 67 -8.57 -2.41 20.85
N LEU A 68 -8.20 -1.73 19.76
CA LEU A 68 -7.67 -0.35 19.77
C LEU A 68 -8.63 0.64 20.43
N ARG A 69 -9.95 0.61 20.14
CA ARG A 69 -10.94 1.47 20.81
C ARG A 69 -11.12 1.22 22.33
N LYS A 70 -10.49 0.19 22.90
CA LYS A 70 -10.44 -0.05 24.36
C LYS A 70 -9.14 0.43 24.99
N ASP A 71 -8.05 0.40 24.22
CA ASP A 71 -6.69 0.74 24.64
C ASP A 71 -6.42 2.24 24.44
N THR A 72 -6.71 2.74 23.24
CA THR A 72 -6.56 4.14 22.81
C THR A 72 -7.94 4.73 22.48
N PRO A 73 -8.58 5.48 23.40
CA PRO A 73 -9.93 6.05 23.19
C PRO A 73 -10.04 7.14 22.12
N GLU A 74 -8.93 7.54 21.51
CA GLU A 74 -8.86 8.55 20.44
C GLU A 74 -8.55 7.96 19.06
N PHE A 75 -8.49 6.62 18.97
CA PHE A 75 -8.36 5.86 17.74
C PHE A 75 -9.45 6.23 16.71
N ASP A 76 -9.07 6.32 15.43
CA ASP A 76 -10.01 6.48 14.31
C ASP A 76 -10.94 7.71 14.44
N ARG A 77 -10.35 8.84 14.87
CA ARG A 77 -11.02 10.15 14.89
C ARG A 77 -10.88 10.96 13.59
N TYR A 78 -9.97 10.58 12.70
CA TYR A 78 -9.68 11.32 11.47
C TYR A 78 -9.59 10.38 10.26
N TYR A 79 -8.74 9.35 10.33
CA TYR A 79 -8.77 8.16 9.47
C TYR A 79 -8.16 6.97 10.22
N ALA A 80 -8.31 5.76 9.65
CA ALA A 80 -7.53 4.59 9.99
C ALA A 80 -7.32 3.72 8.74
N ASP A 81 -6.08 3.27 8.53
CA ASP A 81 -5.66 2.44 7.39
C ASP A 81 -5.02 1.13 7.86
N TYR A 82 -5.05 0.10 7.01
CA TYR A 82 -4.89 -1.28 7.46
C TYR A 82 -4.05 -2.12 6.48
N ALA A 83 -2.92 -2.65 6.96
CA ALA A 83 -2.15 -3.68 6.25
C ALA A 83 -2.34 -5.04 6.94
N ILE A 84 -2.72 -6.05 6.16
CA ILE A 84 -3.10 -7.38 6.64
C ILE A 84 -2.26 -8.43 5.91
N GLY A 85 -1.67 -9.35 6.66
CA GLY A 85 -0.88 -10.46 6.12
C GLY A 85 -0.09 -11.19 7.20
N ASP A 86 0.31 -12.42 6.92
CA ASP A 86 1.13 -13.26 7.79
C ASP A 86 2.57 -12.71 7.91
N LEU A 87 2.88 -12.02 9.03
CA LEU A 87 4.16 -11.33 9.22
C LEU A 87 5.23 -12.26 9.79
N ASP A 88 4.86 -13.20 10.66
CA ASP A 88 5.79 -14.14 11.29
C ASP A 88 5.87 -15.53 10.65
N ARG A 89 5.01 -15.79 9.65
CA ARG A 89 4.91 -17.02 8.87
C ARG A 89 4.37 -18.21 9.67
N ASP A 90 3.46 -17.96 10.62
CA ASP A 90 2.75 -19.00 11.39
C ASP A 90 1.47 -19.54 10.72
N GLY A 91 1.07 -18.97 9.58
CA GLY A 91 -0.10 -19.37 8.80
C GLY A 91 -1.40 -18.64 9.17
N ARG A 92 -1.28 -17.49 9.85
CA ARG A 92 -2.39 -16.59 10.21
C ARG A 92 -2.03 -15.17 9.78
N ASP A 93 -3.01 -14.44 9.24
CA ASP A 93 -2.79 -13.02 8.95
C ASP A 93 -2.71 -12.22 10.25
N ASP A 94 -1.62 -11.46 10.40
CA ASP A 94 -1.49 -10.38 11.36
C ASP A 94 -2.08 -9.08 10.79
N ILE A 95 -2.15 -8.01 11.60
CA ILE A 95 -2.61 -6.70 11.14
C ILE A 95 -1.80 -5.55 11.74
N ALA A 96 -1.28 -4.70 10.86
CA ALA A 96 -0.84 -3.35 11.22
C ALA A 96 -1.99 -2.37 10.98
N VAL A 97 -2.09 -1.37 11.85
CA VAL A 97 -3.12 -0.32 11.77
C VAL A 97 -2.45 1.05 11.91
N GLU A 98 -2.59 1.88 10.90
CA GLU A 98 -2.29 3.30 10.93
C GLU A 98 -3.54 4.09 11.35
N TYR A 99 -3.40 5.19 12.09
CA TYR A 99 -4.48 6.14 12.32
C TYR A 99 -3.99 7.54 12.67
N GLY A 100 -4.64 8.54 12.08
CA GLY A 100 -4.45 9.95 12.43
C GLY A 100 -5.25 10.34 13.68
N ILE A 101 -4.59 11.03 14.64
CA ILE A 101 -5.26 11.71 15.75
C ILE A 101 -5.46 13.19 15.39
N GLY A 102 -6.67 13.70 15.55
CA GLY A 102 -7.04 15.10 15.38
C GLY A 102 -8.14 15.55 16.35
N GLU A 103 -8.35 16.87 16.46
CA GLU A 103 -9.50 17.43 17.18
C GLU A 103 -10.79 17.27 16.37
N GLU A 104 -11.94 17.23 17.05
CA GLU A 104 -13.24 17.10 16.39
C GLU A 104 -13.53 18.31 15.49
N GLY A 105 -13.62 18.08 14.16
CA GLY A 105 -13.76 19.13 13.16
C GLY A 105 -12.45 19.76 12.68
N ALA A 106 -11.28 19.22 13.07
CA ALA A 106 -10.01 19.63 12.49
C ALA A 106 -9.87 19.15 11.04
N MET A 107 -9.44 20.06 10.15
CA MET A 107 -9.13 19.75 8.74
C MET A 107 -7.77 19.02 8.56
N ARG A 108 -7.16 18.54 9.65
CA ARG A 108 -5.82 17.94 9.70
C ARG A 108 -5.70 17.04 10.94
N HIS A 109 -4.92 15.96 10.84
CA HIS A 109 -4.38 15.29 12.01
C HIS A 109 -3.16 16.06 12.57
N VAL A 110 -2.87 15.87 13.85
CA VAL A 110 -1.70 16.45 14.55
C VAL A 110 -0.59 15.43 14.79
N ALA A 111 -0.94 14.14 14.81
CA ALA A 111 -0.04 13.02 14.92
C ALA A 111 -0.59 11.82 14.14
N ASN A 112 0.31 10.95 13.68
CA ASN A 112 0.01 9.70 13.01
C ASN A 112 0.64 8.56 13.80
N HIS A 113 -0.10 7.46 14.00
CA HIS A 113 0.26 6.35 14.87
C HIS A 113 0.11 5.03 14.11
N VAL A 114 1.17 4.22 14.08
CA VAL A 114 1.08 2.84 13.60
C VAL A 114 1.17 1.89 14.79
N ARG A 115 0.23 0.96 14.89
CA ARG A 115 0.19 -0.12 15.88
C ARG A 115 0.22 -1.47 15.18
N MET A 116 0.90 -2.46 15.75
CA MET A 116 0.96 -3.82 15.23
C MET A 116 0.18 -4.77 16.13
N LEU A 117 -0.72 -5.59 15.57
CA LEU A 117 -1.48 -6.60 16.31
C LEU A 117 -1.23 -7.97 15.69
N MET A 118 -0.63 -8.87 16.48
CA MET A 118 -0.25 -10.21 16.04
C MET A 118 -1.39 -11.21 16.30
N ALA A 119 -1.63 -12.13 15.38
CA ALA A 119 -2.64 -13.18 15.49
C ALA A 119 -2.11 -14.37 16.31
N ARG A 120 -2.80 -14.70 17.41
CA ARG A 120 -2.42 -15.78 18.33
C ARG A 120 -3.62 -16.67 18.64
N GLU A 121 -3.39 -17.82 19.29
CA GLU A 121 -4.47 -18.78 19.62
C GLU A 121 -5.59 -18.19 20.49
N GLY A 122 -5.29 -17.13 21.26
CA GLY A 122 -6.28 -16.39 22.06
C GLY A 122 -6.94 -15.20 21.35
N GLY A 123 -6.68 -14.99 20.05
CA GLY A 123 -7.05 -13.79 19.29
C GLY A 123 -5.87 -12.84 19.04
N LEU A 124 -6.18 -11.62 18.60
CA LEU A 124 -5.18 -10.57 18.38
C LEU A 124 -4.51 -10.12 19.69
N GLN A 125 -3.19 -9.90 19.62
CA GLN A 125 -2.39 -9.33 20.69
C GLN A 125 -1.67 -8.08 20.16
N LEU A 126 -1.97 -6.92 20.75
CA LEU A 126 -1.26 -5.66 20.49
C LEU A 126 0.20 -5.81 20.90
N LEU A 127 1.12 -5.51 19.99
CA LEU A 127 2.54 -5.37 20.27
C LEU A 127 2.75 -4.15 21.16
N ALA A 128 3.47 -4.31 22.26
CA ALA A 128 3.77 -3.21 23.16
C ALA A 128 4.80 -2.25 22.53
N ASP A 129 4.42 -0.98 22.43
CA ASP A 129 5.31 0.15 22.14
C ASP A 129 5.40 1.09 23.36
N ASP A 130 5.95 2.30 23.19
CA ASP A 130 6.07 3.31 24.24
C ASP A 130 4.79 4.16 24.44
N GLY A 131 3.73 3.89 23.68
CA GLY A 131 2.49 4.64 23.64
C GLY A 131 2.48 5.79 22.63
N GLU A 132 3.63 6.27 22.15
CA GLU A 132 3.70 7.35 21.17
C GLU A 132 3.59 6.80 19.75
N ASN A 133 4.63 6.24 19.15
CA ASN A 133 4.54 5.55 17.84
C ASN A 133 5.56 4.43 17.71
N LEU A 134 5.16 3.27 17.19
CA LEU A 134 5.96 2.04 17.04
C LEU A 134 7.31 2.24 16.33
N PHE A 135 7.44 3.30 15.53
CA PHE A 135 8.63 3.61 14.72
C PHE A 135 9.40 4.88 15.12
N GLY A 136 8.85 5.74 15.98
CA GLY A 136 9.52 6.99 16.41
C GLY A 136 9.69 8.08 15.33
N TYR A 137 9.16 7.89 14.12
CA TYR A 137 9.07 8.88 13.03
C TYR A 137 7.62 9.04 12.55
N CYS A 138 7.36 9.94 11.60
CA CYS A 138 6.04 10.01 10.96
C CYS A 138 5.89 8.85 9.98
N ALA A 139 5.12 7.82 10.35
CA ALA A 139 5.10 6.55 9.64
C ALA A 139 3.78 6.37 8.87
N ALA A 140 3.86 6.11 7.56
CA ALA A 140 2.75 5.66 6.73
C ALA A 140 2.87 4.15 6.44
N LEU A 141 1.75 3.46 6.43
CA LEU A 141 1.66 2.01 6.35
C LEU A 141 1.35 1.55 4.92
N ARG A 142 2.17 0.66 4.35
CA ARG A 142 1.97 0.15 2.99
C ARG A 142 1.28 -1.21 2.97
N ASP A 143 2.02 -2.24 3.39
CA ASP A 143 1.64 -3.64 3.20
C ASP A 143 2.33 -4.57 4.20
N ILE A 144 1.78 -5.77 4.35
CA ILE A 144 2.45 -6.94 4.93
C ILE A 144 2.48 -8.01 3.84
N VAL A 145 3.65 -8.28 3.26
CA VAL A 145 3.82 -9.20 2.12
C VAL A 145 5.02 -10.10 2.35
N ASP A 146 4.85 -11.41 2.10
CA ASP A 146 5.88 -12.45 2.20
C ASP A 146 6.60 -12.52 3.58
N GLY A 147 5.93 -12.10 4.66
CA GLY A 147 6.51 -11.96 6.00
C GLY A 147 7.45 -10.76 6.16
N VAL A 148 7.13 -9.66 5.49
CA VAL A 148 7.77 -8.34 5.62
C VAL A 148 6.69 -7.27 5.76
N LEU A 149 6.77 -6.47 6.82
CA LEU A 149 5.98 -5.24 7.00
C LEU A 149 6.73 -4.09 6.32
N ARG A 150 6.02 -3.30 5.50
CA ARG A 150 6.58 -2.13 4.80
C ARG A 150 5.92 -0.85 5.29
N VAL A 151 6.76 0.13 5.59
CA VAL A 151 6.39 1.41 6.22
C VAL A 151 7.24 2.51 5.62
N ASP A 152 6.63 3.62 5.26
CA ASP A 152 7.32 4.81 4.76
C ASP A 152 7.52 5.83 5.87
N ALA A 153 8.67 6.50 5.88
CA ALA A 153 8.88 7.70 6.67
C ALA A 153 8.48 8.92 5.85
N LEU A 154 7.54 9.68 6.39
CA LEU A 154 7.04 10.95 5.84
C LEU A 154 7.79 12.14 6.43
N GLU A 155 7.89 13.25 5.67
CA GLU A 155 8.58 14.46 6.14
C GLU A 155 7.98 15.05 7.44
N ALA A 156 6.65 15.07 7.58
CA ALA A 156 5.93 15.52 8.78
C ALA A 156 4.42 15.22 8.69
N CYS A 157 3.81 14.69 9.77
CA CYS A 157 2.39 14.31 9.76
C CYS A 157 1.41 15.50 9.68
N MET A 158 1.85 16.72 10.02
CA MET A 158 0.98 17.90 10.04
C MET A 158 0.86 18.62 8.67
N VAL A 159 1.56 18.12 7.65
CA VAL A 159 1.49 18.57 6.25
C VAL A 159 0.34 17.82 5.56
N PRO A 160 -0.50 18.46 4.72
CA PRO A 160 -1.67 17.78 4.14
C PRO A 160 -1.32 16.63 3.18
N PHE A 161 -0.19 16.75 2.50
CA PHE A 161 0.32 15.80 1.50
C PHE A 161 1.85 15.71 1.66
N PRO A 162 2.34 14.99 2.69
CA PRO A 162 3.77 14.93 3.00
C PRO A 162 4.52 14.00 2.03
N LYS A 163 5.72 14.39 1.61
CA LYS A 163 6.60 13.52 0.81
C LYS A 163 7.16 12.34 1.60
N THR A 164 7.41 11.25 0.89
CA THR A 164 8.19 10.12 1.40
C THR A 164 9.68 10.46 1.40
N ILE A 165 10.33 10.32 2.54
CA ILE A 165 11.76 10.61 2.71
C ILE A 165 12.61 9.34 2.92
N ALA A 166 12.00 8.22 3.31
CA ALA A 166 12.63 6.89 3.33
C ALA A 166 11.58 5.77 3.31
N HIS A 167 11.97 4.60 2.80
CA HIS A 167 11.15 3.39 2.74
C HIS A 167 11.77 2.31 3.63
N HIS A 168 11.07 1.90 4.70
CA HIS A 168 11.56 0.94 5.68
C HIS A 168 10.91 -0.44 5.51
N ARG A 169 11.69 -1.49 5.79
CA ARG A 169 11.24 -2.89 5.81
C ARG A 169 11.53 -3.53 7.16
N TYR A 170 10.56 -4.22 7.73
CA TYR A 170 10.67 -4.92 9.01
C TYR A 170 10.24 -6.40 8.88
N GLU A 171 10.92 -7.29 9.59
CA GLU A 171 10.47 -8.68 9.81
C GLU A 171 10.06 -8.88 11.27
N TRP A 172 9.35 -9.97 11.56
CA TRP A 172 9.18 -10.44 12.94
C TRP A 172 10.42 -11.21 13.43
N SER A 173 10.93 -10.83 14.60
CA SER A 173 12.12 -11.45 15.24
C SER A 173 11.80 -12.58 16.22
N GLY A 174 10.53 -12.92 16.41
CA GLY A 174 10.05 -13.76 17.52
C GLY A 174 9.65 -12.98 18.77
N GLN A 175 10.08 -11.72 18.91
CA GLN A 175 9.81 -10.86 20.09
C GLN A 175 9.30 -9.46 19.76
N GLY A 176 9.38 -9.03 18.50
CA GLY A 176 9.05 -7.69 18.03
C GLY A 176 9.53 -7.47 16.60
N LEU A 177 9.29 -6.29 16.04
CA LEU A 177 9.78 -5.91 14.72
C LEU A 177 11.32 -5.75 14.73
N ARG A 178 11.98 -6.29 13.69
CA ARG A 178 13.41 -6.08 13.43
C ARG A 178 13.57 -5.42 12.06
N PRO A 179 14.33 -4.32 11.94
CA PRO A 179 14.62 -3.72 10.63
C PRO A 179 15.41 -4.71 9.75
N LEU A 180 14.96 -4.85 8.51
CA LEU A 180 15.65 -5.52 7.42
C LEU A 180 16.53 -4.56 6.63
N GLY A 181 16.06 -3.32 6.45
CA GLY A 181 16.76 -2.28 5.71
C GLY A 181 15.86 -1.07 5.47
N GLU A 182 16.49 -0.06 4.87
CA GLU A 182 15.98 1.27 4.59
C GLU A 182 16.44 1.61 3.17
N GLU A 183 15.57 2.20 2.35
CA GLU A 183 15.88 2.73 1.01
C GLU A 183 15.46 4.20 0.98
N SER A 184 16.36 5.11 0.58
CA SER A 184 15.96 6.48 0.22
C SER A 184 15.21 6.48 -1.13
N PRO A 185 14.48 7.55 -1.51
CA PRO A 185 13.71 7.58 -2.77
C PRO A 185 14.53 7.22 -4.01
N GLU A 186 15.79 7.69 -4.11
CA GLU A 186 16.69 7.34 -5.22
C GLU A 186 17.08 5.86 -5.19
N GLN A 187 17.29 5.28 -4.00
CA GLN A 187 17.58 3.86 -3.82
C GLN A 187 16.35 3.01 -4.16
N ARG A 188 15.14 3.47 -3.86
CA ARG A 188 13.85 2.86 -4.19
C ARG A 188 13.59 2.85 -5.69
N ILE A 189 13.97 3.92 -6.39
CA ILE A 189 13.96 3.99 -7.86
C ILE A 189 14.97 2.99 -8.44
N LEU A 190 16.21 2.97 -7.92
CA LEU A 190 17.25 2.04 -8.38
C LEU A 190 16.95 0.57 -8.06
N SER A 191 16.20 0.28 -6.99
CA SER A 191 15.78 -1.09 -6.63
C SER A 191 14.64 -1.56 -7.54
N GLN A 192 13.61 -0.75 -7.79
CA GLN A 192 12.53 -1.11 -8.71
C GLN A 192 12.99 -1.19 -10.18
N LEU A 193 13.86 -0.28 -10.64
CA LEU A 193 14.49 -0.42 -11.96
C LEU A 193 15.27 -1.75 -12.07
N ALA A 194 15.91 -2.20 -11.00
CA ALA A 194 16.59 -3.50 -10.95
C ALA A 194 15.62 -4.70 -11.00
N GLU A 195 14.46 -4.58 -10.36
CA GLU A 195 13.41 -5.60 -10.36
C GLU A 195 12.80 -5.74 -11.76
N ILE A 196 12.54 -4.63 -12.45
CA ILE A 196 12.16 -4.59 -13.88
C ILE A 196 13.27 -5.20 -14.75
N GLU A 197 14.53 -4.78 -14.58
CA GLU A 197 15.69 -5.30 -15.33
C GLU A 197 15.79 -6.82 -15.22
N THR A 198 15.66 -7.34 -14.01
CA THR A 198 15.74 -8.78 -13.70
C THR A 198 14.54 -9.53 -14.31
N ALA A 199 13.33 -9.01 -14.12
CA ALA A 199 12.11 -9.62 -14.63
C ALA A 199 12.04 -9.64 -16.18
N LEU A 200 12.60 -8.64 -16.87
CA LEU A 200 12.76 -8.65 -18.33
C LEU A 200 13.68 -9.77 -18.80
N ARG A 201 14.83 -9.95 -18.15
CA ARG A 201 15.82 -10.99 -18.49
C ARG A 201 15.30 -12.40 -18.20
N GLU A 202 14.56 -12.56 -17.11
CA GLU A 202 14.00 -13.85 -16.65
C GLU A 202 12.60 -14.15 -17.22
N GLN A 203 11.99 -13.21 -17.95
CA GLN A 203 10.64 -13.30 -18.55
C GLN A 203 9.53 -13.49 -17.49
N ARG A 204 9.66 -12.79 -16.36
CA ARG A 204 8.71 -12.76 -15.23
C ARG A 204 7.65 -11.66 -15.41
N ASP A 205 6.74 -11.89 -16.33
CA ASP A 205 5.61 -11.01 -16.67
C ASP A 205 4.80 -10.55 -15.43
N GLU A 206 4.64 -11.41 -14.43
CA GLU A 206 3.90 -11.15 -13.19
C GLU A 206 4.57 -10.16 -12.23
N VAL A 207 5.87 -9.88 -12.44
CA VAL A 207 6.62 -8.83 -11.75
C VAL A 207 6.58 -7.55 -12.56
N LEU A 208 6.77 -7.64 -13.89
CA LEU A 208 6.68 -6.50 -14.81
C LEU A 208 5.32 -5.77 -14.69
N VAL A 209 4.22 -6.53 -14.57
CA VAL A 209 2.86 -6.00 -14.33
C VAL A 209 2.73 -5.12 -13.08
N ARG A 210 3.64 -5.21 -12.10
CA ARG A 210 3.58 -4.40 -10.87
C ARG A 210 4.13 -2.99 -11.07
N HIS A 211 5.29 -2.85 -11.72
CA HIS A 211 5.98 -1.58 -11.93
C HIS A 211 5.67 -0.91 -13.29
N LEU A 212 4.74 -1.47 -14.05
CA LEU A 212 4.29 -0.98 -15.37
C LEU A 212 2.78 -0.75 -15.41
N ARG A 213 2.17 -0.59 -14.22
CA ARG A 213 0.83 -0.02 -14.09
C ARG A 213 0.82 1.33 -14.78
N GLU A 214 -0.20 1.60 -15.57
CA GLU A 214 -0.43 2.94 -16.08
C GLU A 214 -0.57 3.94 -14.91
N HIS A 215 0.03 5.12 -15.07
CA HIS A 215 -0.04 6.22 -14.12
C HIS A 215 -1.51 6.52 -13.72
N PRO A 216 -1.83 6.88 -12.46
CA PRO A 216 -3.22 7.02 -11.98
C PRO A 216 -4.14 7.99 -12.77
N VAL A 217 -3.56 8.80 -13.66
CA VAL A 217 -4.26 9.80 -14.50
C VAL A 217 -4.28 9.42 -16.00
N SER A 218 -4.00 8.17 -16.38
CA SER A 218 -3.99 7.72 -17.79
C SER A 218 -5.37 7.71 -18.48
N SER A 219 -6.43 8.14 -17.77
CA SER A 219 -7.76 8.43 -18.30
C SER A 219 -7.74 9.50 -19.41
N ARG A 220 -7.62 9.07 -20.68
CA ARG A 220 -7.81 9.94 -21.84
C ARG A 220 -9.18 10.65 -21.77
N PRO A 221 -9.25 11.99 -21.86
CA PRO A 221 -10.51 12.72 -21.78
C PRO A 221 -11.54 12.24 -22.82
N GLY A 222 -12.64 11.65 -22.35
CA GLY A 222 -13.75 11.17 -23.18
C GLY A 222 -13.80 9.65 -23.40
N ALA A 223 -12.86 8.86 -22.88
CA ALA A 223 -13.06 7.42 -22.70
C ALA A 223 -13.81 7.15 -21.39
N ALA A 224 -14.84 6.31 -21.42
CA ALA A 224 -15.48 5.80 -20.20
C ALA A 224 -14.71 4.55 -19.75
N PRO A 225 -14.11 4.51 -18.55
CA PRO A 225 -13.18 3.47 -18.17
C PRO A 225 -13.84 2.09 -18.15
N THR A 226 -13.42 1.22 -19.05
CA THR A 226 -13.79 -0.20 -19.01
C THR A 226 -12.90 -0.94 -18.00
N PRO A 227 -13.37 -2.04 -17.39
CA PRO A 227 -12.53 -2.88 -16.52
C PRO A 227 -11.34 -3.56 -17.23
N ALA A 228 -11.08 -3.28 -18.50
CA ALA A 228 -9.93 -3.71 -19.28
C ALA A 228 -8.91 -2.58 -19.52
N GLU A 229 -9.22 -1.34 -19.17
CA GLU A 229 -8.34 -0.16 -19.26
C GLU A 229 -7.58 0.11 -17.95
N GLN A 230 -7.63 -0.80 -16.97
CA GLN A 230 -6.54 -0.98 -15.99
C GLN A 230 -5.35 -1.67 -16.67
N GLY A 231 -4.83 -1.00 -17.70
CA GLY A 231 -3.78 -1.50 -18.56
C GLY A 231 -2.43 -1.54 -17.86
N VAL A 232 -1.62 -2.49 -18.29
CA VAL A 232 -0.17 -2.42 -18.14
C VAL A 232 0.34 -1.96 -19.49
N ASP A 233 0.97 -0.79 -19.58
CA ASP A 233 1.51 -0.33 -20.86
C ASP A 233 2.77 -1.15 -21.22
N ARG A 234 2.51 -2.26 -21.90
CA ARG A 234 3.53 -3.14 -22.46
C ARG A 234 4.15 -2.56 -23.74
N SER A 235 3.75 -1.38 -24.21
CA SER A 235 4.25 -0.80 -25.46
C SER A 235 5.75 -0.41 -25.38
N LEU A 236 6.27 -0.19 -24.17
CA LEU A 236 7.70 -0.08 -23.86
C LEU A 236 8.50 -1.37 -24.11
N PHE A 237 7.82 -2.51 -24.12
CA PHE A 237 8.46 -3.84 -24.05
C PHE A 237 7.91 -4.84 -25.08
N VAL A 238 7.24 -4.40 -26.15
CA VAL A 238 6.70 -5.30 -27.19
C VAL A 238 7.83 -6.07 -27.91
N ASP A 239 8.84 -5.35 -28.39
CA ASP A 239 9.93 -5.92 -29.17
C ASP A 239 11.13 -6.29 -28.29
N ALA A 240 11.77 -7.43 -28.61
CA ALA A 240 12.92 -7.92 -27.85
C ALA A 240 14.12 -6.96 -27.85
N PRO A 241 14.52 -6.34 -28.99
CA PRO A 241 15.59 -5.35 -28.99
C PRO A 241 15.40 -4.20 -27.99
N ARG A 242 14.17 -3.69 -27.81
CA ARG A 242 13.84 -2.63 -26.86
C ARG A 242 13.92 -3.10 -25.40
N ARG A 243 13.44 -4.33 -25.11
CA ARG A 243 13.61 -4.97 -23.79
C ARG A 243 15.09 -5.14 -23.43
N ASP A 244 15.89 -5.67 -24.38
CA ASP A 244 17.33 -5.88 -24.20
C ASP A 244 18.07 -4.55 -24.01
N ALA A 245 17.67 -3.49 -24.73
CA ALA A 245 18.25 -2.16 -24.63
C ALA A 245 17.95 -1.50 -23.28
N PHE A 246 16.70 -1.53 -22.81
CA PHE A 246 16.31 -1.05 -21.48
C PHE A 246 17.08 -1.77 -20.36
N ALA A 247 17.09 -3.10 -20.38
CA ALA A 247 17.80 -3.89 -19.36
C ALA A 247 19.31 -3.59 -19.37
N THR A 248 19.90 -3.42 -20.55
CA THR A 248 21.30 -3.00 -20.71
C THR A 248 21.55 -1.57 -20.20
N ALA A 249 20.61 -0.65 -20.40
CA ALA A 249 20.71 0.73 -19.92
C ALA A 249 20.71 0.77 -18.39
N VAL A 250 19.72 0.15 -17.75
CA VAL A 250 19.60 0.05 -16.29
C VAL A 250 20.85 -0.61 -15.68
N GLU A 251 21.31 -1.73 -16.24
CA GLU A 251 22.52 -2.42 -15.78
C GLU A 251 23.76 -1.51 -15.82
N ARG A 252 23.96 -0.77 -16.93
CA ARG A 252 25.11 0.12 -17.11
C ARG A 252 25.05 1.32 -16.15
N LEU A 253 23.89 1.94 -16.01
CA LEU A 253 23.70 3.15 -15.21
C LEU A 253 23.79 2.86 -13.71
N ARG A 254 23.21 1.74 -13.24
CA ARG A 254 23.39 1.24 -11.87
C ARG A 254 24.86 0.95 -11.55
N LYS A 255 25.64 0.44 -12.51
CA LYS A 255 27.09 0.19 -12.36
C LYS A 255 27.96 1.45 -12.41
N ALA A 256 27.47 2.55 -12.98
CA ALA A 256 28.15 3.85 -12.96
C ALA A 256 27.92 4.60 -11.65
N GLY A 257 26.74 4.40 -11.03
CA GLY A 257 26.32 5.08 -9.81
C GLY A 257 25.73 6.46 -10.08
N LEU A 258 24.84 6.90 -9.20
CA LEU A 258 24.29 8.26 -9.22
C LEU A 258 25.32 9.26 -8.69
N GLN A 259 25.28 10.47 -9.27
CA GLN A 259 26.00 11.65 -8.81
C GLN A 259 24.97 12.73 -8.51
N SER A 260 25.02 13.32 -7.31
CA SER A 260 24.16 14.47 -6.97
C SER A 260 24.62 15.69 -7.78
N LEU A 261 23.65 16.42 -8.32
CA LEU A 261 23.83 17.68 -9.06
C LEU A 261 23.26 18.87 -8.27
N GLY A 262 22.31 18.62 -7.37
CA GLY A 262 21.79 19.54 -6.37
C GLY A 262 21.51 18.83 -5.05
N SER A 263 20.60 19.38 -4.24
CA SER A 263 20.00 18.63 -3.13
C SER A 263 19.07 17.52 -3.62
N ASP A 264 18.33 17.80 -4.70
CA ASP A 264 17.17 17.01 -5.11
C ASP A 264 17.38 16.34 -6.49
N GLU A 265 18.32 16.85 -7.31
CA GLU A 265 18.65 16.28 -8.63
C GLU A 265 19.84 15.30 -8.53
N TRP A 266 19.66 14.10 -9.09
CA TRP A 266 20.68 13.08 -9.26
C TRP A 266 20.80 12.60 -10.71
N ARG A 267 22.01 12.24 -11.14
CA ARG A 267 22.25 11.75 -12.51
C ARG A 267 23.32 10.66 -12.58
N ALA A 268 23.12 9.66 -13.44
CA ALA A 268 24.13 8.74 -13.89
C ALA A 268 24.27 8.84 -15.42
N THR A 269 25.50 8.73 -15.95
CA THR A 269 25.74 8.68 -17.40
C THR A 269 26.82 7.66 -17.78
N VAL A 270 26.65 6.98 -18.91
CA VAL A 270 27.61 6.01 -19.46
C VAL A 270 27.68 6.16 -20.98
N ARG A 271 28.88 6.33 -21.55
CA ARG A 271 29.06 6.25 -23.00
C ARG A 271 29.17 4.81 -23.47
N GLY A 272 28.40 4.46 -24.50
CA GLY A 272 28.61 3.23 -25.26
C GLY A 272 30.04 3.15 -25.81
N ARG A 273 30.67 1.97 -25.69
CA ARG A 273 31.97 1.66 -26.32
C ARG A 273 31.84 0.54 -27.35
N ASP A 274 30.60 0.17 -27.62
CA ASP A 274 30.17 -1.05 -28.27
C ASP A 274 29.83 -0.72 -29.73
N GLY A 275 30.34 -1.49 -30.69
CA GLY A 275 30.30 -1.14 -32.12
C GLY A 275 28.91 -1.07 -32.79
N ASN A 276 27.83 -1.24 -32.02
CA ASN A 276 26.44 -1.19 -32.46
C ASN A 276 25.65 0.01 -31.90
N SER A 277 26.24 0.84 -31.01
CA SER A 277 25.55 1.99 -30.38
C SER A 277 26.53 3.11 -29.99
N SER A 278 26.70 4.11 -30.85
CA SER A 278 27.52 5.29 -30.57
C SER A 278 26.70 6.41 -29.92
N GLY A 279 26.45 6.30 -28.62
CA GLY A 279 25.71 7.30 -27.86
C GLY A 279 25.93 7.23 -26.34
N GLU A 280 25.22 8.07 -25.61
CA GLU A 280 25.28 8.16 -24.14
C GLU A 280 23.98 7.60 -23.54
N TYR A 281 24.13 6.69 -22.59
CA TYR A 281 23.07 6.22 -21.71
C TYR A 281 22.98 7.21 -20.54
N ARG A 282 21.76 7.56 -20.10
CA ARG A 282 21.51 8.53 -19.04
C ARG A 282 20.36 8.09 -18.14
N LEU A 283 20.51 8.28 -16.84
CA LEU A 283 19.43 8.24 -15.85
C LEU A 283 19.47 9.58 -15.11
N GLN A 284 18.33 10.24 -15.00
CA GLN A 284 18.14 11.45 -14.18
C GLN A 284 16.96 11.24 -13.25
N ILE A 285 17.09 11.68 -12.00
CA ILE A 285 16.07 11.64 -10.95
C ILE A 285 15.97 13.05 -10.40
N ASP A 286 14.74 13.55 -10.25
CA ASP A 286 14.42 14.81 -9.58
C ASP A 286 13.43 14.54 -8.44
N LEU A 287 13.86 14.78 -7.20
CA LEU A 287 13.05 14.61 -6.00
C LEU A 287 12.17 15.84 -5.68
N SER A 288 12.28 16.93 -6.44
CA SER A 288 11.48 18.15 -6.31
C SER A 288 10.78 18.55 -7.62
N PRO A 289 10.00 17.63 -8.25
CA PRO A 289 9.34 17.90 -9.52
C PRO A 289 8.31 19.04 -9.41
N ASP A 290 8.18 19.83 -10.49
CA ASP A 290 7.20 20.93 -10.61
C ASP A 290 5.74 20.46 -10.35
N GLN A 291 5.46 19.18 -10.54
CA GLN A 291 4.17 18.52 -10.26
C GLN A 291 4.26 17.55 -9.09
N GLY A 292 4.65 18.04 -7.90
CA GLY A 292 4.74 17.24 -6.67
C GLY A 292 3.42 16.63 -6.16
N LEU A 293 2.27 17.00 -6.75
CA LEU A 293 0.95 16.42 -6.46
C LEU A 293 0.22 16.07 -7.76
N VAL A 294 -0.55 14.99 -7.71
CA VAL A 294 -1.38 14.48 -8.81
C VAL A 294 -2.80 14.27 -8.31
N GLU A 295 -3.76 15.03 -8.85
CA GLU A 295 -5.18 14.92 -8.53
C GLU A 295 -5.93 14.08 -9.59
N THR A 296 -6.80 13.18 -9.14
CA THR A 296 -7.79 12.46 -9.95
C THR A 296 -9.20 12.77 -9.43
N ASP A 297 -10.24 12.25 -10.10
CA ASP A 297 -11.63 12.42 -9.64
C ASP A 297 -11.91 11.75 -8.27
N ASP A 298 -11.11 10.74 -7.90
CA ASP A 298 -11.30 9.91 -6.70
C ASP A 298 -10.22 10.12 -5.60
N ALA A 299 -9.03 10.63 -5.92
CA ALA A 299 -7.89 10.70 -4.99
C ALA A 299 -6.87 11.82 -5.31
N THR A 300 -6.02 12.16 -4.32
CA THR A 300 -4.82 12.99 -4.52
C THR A 300 -3.60 12.17 -4.12
N TYR A 301 -2.64 12.06 -5.04
CA TYR A 301 -1.40 11.30 -4.90
C TYR A 301 -0.19 12.21 -4.73
N VAL A 302 0.81 11.76 -3.96
CA VAL A 302 2.09 12.47 -3.78
C VAL A 302 3.13 11.95 -4.78
N VAL A 303 3.73 12.86 -5.56
CA VAL A 303 4.85 12.54 -6.45
C VAL A 303 6.16 12.75 -5.68
N ASP A 304 6.75 11.65 -5.24
CA ASP A 304 8.04 11.64 -4.55
C ASP A 304 9.19 12.02 -5.51
N ALA A 305 9.11 11.62 -6.80
CA ALA A 305 10.11 11.94 -7.82
C ALA A 305 9.61 11.84 -9.28
N ASP A 306 10.17 12.67 -10.18
CA ASP A 306 10.19 12.44 -11.63
C ASP A 306 11.52 11.75 -12.03
N VAL A 307 11.47 10.81 -12.98
CA VAL A 307 12.61 9.97 -13.38
C VAL A 307 12.69 9.80 -14.90
N MET A 308 13.78 10.25 -15.52
CA MET A 308 14.05 10.04 -16.95
C MET A 308 15.14 8.99 -17.15
N LEU A 309 14.82 7.89 -17.84
CA LEU A 309 15.78 6.92 -18.34
C LEU A 309 15.93 7.04 -19.85
N GLU A 310 17.17 7.06 -20.34
CA GLU A 310 17.51 7.30 -21.74
C GLU A 310 18.63 6.38 -22.23
N TRP A 311 18.49 5.88 -23.46
CA TRP A 311 19.50 5.09 -24.14
C TRP A 311 19.53 5.30 -25.66
N PRO A 312 20.71 5.13 -26.30
CA PRO A 312 20.85 5.28 -27.75
C PRO A 312 20.26 4.08 -28.50
N GLN A 313 19.67 4.37 -29.66
CA GLN A 313 19.14 3.38 -30.61
C GLN A 313 20.14 3.11 -31.75
N ARG A 314 19.83 2.13 -32.60
CA ARG A 314 20.72 1.65 -33.68
C ARG A 314 20.79 2.58 -34.91
N ASP A 315 19.80 3.44 -35.08
CA ASP A 315 19.73 4.46 -36.13
C ASP A 315 20.43 5.78 -35.75
N GLY A 316 20.79 5.93 -34.46
CA GLY A 316 21.38 7.15 -33.91
C GLY A 316 20.37 8.06 -33.18
N SER A 317 19.08 7.71 -33.15
CA SER A 317 18.10 8.34 -32.26
C SER A 317 18.39 8.00 -30.79
N HIS A 318 17.80 8.78 -29.89
CA HIS A 318 17.73 8.45 -28.47
C HIS A 318 16.30 8.05 -28.11
N TYR A 319 16.17 7.09 -27.20
CA TYR A 319 14.89 6.61 -26.69
C TYR A 319 14.80 6.91 -25.21
N HIS A 320 13.68 7.49 -24.82
CA HIS A 320 13.40 8.00 -23.49
C HIS A 320 12.21 7.24 -22.90
N ALA A 321 12.29 6.90 -21.62
CA ALA A 321 11.18 6.40 -20.83
C ALA A 321 11.12 7.22 -19.53
N ASN A 322 9.98 7.87 -19.32
CA ASN A 322 9.72 8.73 -18.18
C ASN A 322 8.87 7.97 -17.16
N PHE A 323 9.31 7.98 -15.91
CA PHE A 323 8.66 7.31 -14.80
C PHE A 323 8.42 8.31 -13.66
N ARG A 324 7.45 8.00 -12.79
CA ARG A 324 7.22 8.70 -11.53
C ARG A 324 7.33 7.75 -10.36
N LEU A 325 8.02 8.17 -9.31
CA LEU A 325 7.87 7.56 -8.00
C LEU A 325 6.65 8.23 -7.34
N ILE A 326 5.58 7.46 -7.14
CA ILE A 326 4.35 7.91 -6.48
C ILE A 326 4.13 6.97 -5.31
N GLU A 327 4.08 7.53 -4.10
CA GLU A 327 3.95 6.77 -2.86
C GLU A 327 4.87 5.54 -2.88
N GLY A 328 6.17 5.74 -3.12
CA GLY A 328 7.18 4.67 -3.16
C GLY A 328 7.04 3.55 -4.21
N GLU A 329 6.04 3.54 -5.11
CA GLU A 329 6.02 2.65 -6.30
C GLU A 329 6.39 3.42 -7.57
N LEU A 330 7.08 2.75 -8.49
CA LEU A 330 7.50 3.33 -9.77
C LEU A 330 6.44 3.07 -10.85
N TYR A 331 5.87 4.14 -11.42
CA TYR A 331 4.88 4.12 -12.50
C TYR A 331 5.50 4.61 -13.81
N LEU A 332 5.14 3.97 -14.92
CA LEU A 332 5.48 4.44 -16.26
C LEU A 332 4.52 5.58 -16.65
N LEU A 333 5.08 6.75 -16.99
CA LEU A 333 4.32 7.94 -17.40
C LEU A 333 4.20 8.03 -18.92
N ASP A 334 5.33 7.99 -19.62
CA ASP A 334 5.40 7.94 -21.09
C ASP A 334 6.72 7.32 -21.57
N HIS A 335 6.80 7.06 -22.88
CA HIS A 335 8.08 6.78 -23.53
C HIS A 335 8.03 7.16 -25.02
N ASN A 336 9.14 7.66 -25.55
CA ASN A 336 9.24 8.15 -26.91
C ASN A 336 10.64 7.91 -27.51
N SER A 337 10.72 7.89 -28.83
CA SER A 337 11.97 8.01 -29.59
C SER A 337 12.04 9.42 -30.18
N ASP A 338 13.13 10.14 -29.89
CA ASP A 338 13.38 11.44 -30.51
C ASP A 338 13.89 11.24 -31.95
N GLU A 339 13.07 11.58 -32.94
CA GLU A 339 13.53 11.70 -34.33
C GLU A 339 14.52 12.89 -34.47
N VAL A 340 15.66 12.64 -35.13
CA VAL A 340 16.82 13.55 -35.24
C VAL A 340 16.84 14.34 -36.55
#